data_AF-A0A6H0RZ85-F1
#
_entry.id   AF-A0A6H0RZ85-F1
#
_cell.length_a   1.000
_cell.length_b   1.000
_cell.length_c   1.000
_cell.angle_alpha   90.00
_cell.angle_beta   90.00
_cell.angle_gamma   90.00
#
_symmetry.space_group_name_H-M   'P 1'
#
loop_
_entity.id
_entity.type
_entity.pdbx_description
1 polymer ?
#
loop_
_entity_poly.entity_id
_entity_poly.type
_entity_poly.pdbx_seq_one_letter_code
_entity_poly.pdbx_strand_id
1 'polypeptide(L)'
;MSAMTTQGGVRTLTAEELEAFRVVRLVAFQLMPYYAAGLFSLQPVAAPGLGTWAVDRWWRIYVEPALLIGEDAWTIREASGVLCHELNHLLRLHAERATALPQPYSHYRWNCAADAEINDDLLDAGVELPAGVVTPKAIGCDEHGVAEDYYAHLADDDQADGDTSGGDPSGTEADDDEPGCGSGAGLAPVPGELAPAEAVDGQAGVDDATAGVIRRQIAEAVREAAGSGRGTVPAGLQRWAQGVLTPPKIPWNRKLRAVTRRGCVEAAGRVQFTYTRPSRRQSPGLILPSMRGPKVRVAVVFDTSASMTREDLLAGMSEIRGVLKSAGISGDRLTLLTCDAATGTPQRIRRVEDIVLTGGGGTDMCVGIAAADTLRPPPHVTIVISDGDTPWPARAPRAKLVCVIVGNDQAASRTPQFALTATVPSGAGAE
;
A
#
# COMPACT_ATOMS: atom_id res chain seq x y z
N MET A 1 39.59 28.97 15.13
CA MET A 1 38.90 28.62 13.87
C MET A 1 39.28 27.20 13.51
N SER A 2 38.37 26.26 13.74
CA SER A 2 38.32 25.00 13.01
C SER A 2 36.85 24.62 13.03
N ALA A 3 36.16 24.91 11.93
CA ALA A 3 34.76 24.58 11.75
C ALA A 3 34.68 23.06 11.56
N MET A 4 34.03 22.37 12.51
CA MET A 4 33.56 21.01 12.30
C MET A 4 32.24 21.11 11.54
N THR A 5 32.30 20.88 10.24
CA THR A 5 31.14 20.58 9.39
C THR A 5 30.61 19.21 9.82
N THR A 6 29.49 19.17 10.53
CA THR A 6 28.75 17.92 10.79
C THR A 6 27.88 17.60 9.58
N GLN A 7 28.27 16.59 8.80
CA GLN A 7 27.42 15.94 7.80
C GLN A 7 26.24 15.23 8.50
N GLY A 8 25.02 15.56 8.05
CA GLY A 8 23.85 14.68 7.95
C GLY A 8 23.44 13.89 9.20
N GLY A 9 22.84 14.55 10.18
CA GLY A 9 22.18 13.89 11.30
C GLY A 9 20.79 14.47 11.51
N VAL A 10 19.76 13.62 11.43
CA VAL A 10 18.42 14.00 11.87
C VAL A 10 18.39 14.13 13.41
N ARG A 11 17.52 15.00 13.92
CA ARG A 11 17.39 15.27 15.36
C ARG A 11 15.96 15.63 15.71
N THR A 12 15.65 15.72 17.00
CA THR A 12 14.40 16.35 17.45
C THR A 12 14.40 17.83 17.10
N LEU A 13 13.21 18.38 16.85
CA LEU A 13 13.04 19.81 16.67
C LEU A 13 13.41 20.54 17.97
N THR A 14 14.00 21.73 17.84
CA THR A 14 14.15 22.65 18.97
C THR A 14 12.78 23.17 19.42
N ALA A 15 12.71 23.83 20.58
CA ALA A 15 11.44 24.37 21.07
C ALA A 15 10.83 25.40 20.11
N GLU A 16 11.67 26.25 19.50
CA GLU A 16 11.28 27.26 18.52
C GLU A 16 10.82 26.63 17.21
N GLU A 17 11.59 25.68 16.66
CA GLU A 17 11.19 24.92 15.46
C GLU A 17 9.85 24.19 15.69
N LEU A 18 9.66 23.57 16.86
CA LEU A 18 8.43 22.87 17.19
C LEU A 18 7.23 23.82 17.31
N GLU A 19 7.43 25.04 17.83
CA GLU A 19 6.39 26.07 17.89
C GLU A 19 6.01 26.54 16.48
N ALA A 20 6.98 26.84 15.63
CA ALA A 20 6.75 27.18 14.23
C ALA A 20 6.02 26.06 13.47
N PHE A 21 6.45 24.80 13.65
CA PHE A 21 5.80 23.65 13.04
C PHE A 21 4.35 23.48 13.50
N ARG A 22 4.05 23.78 14.77
CA ARG A 22 2.65 23.75 15.28
C ARG A 22 1.78 24.81 14.60
N VAL A 23 2.31 26.00 14.32
CA VAL A 23 1.61 27.04 13.56
C VAL A 23 1.36 26.57 12.13
N VAL A 24 2.38 26.06 11.45
CA VAL A 24 2.26 25.48 10.10
C VAL A 24 1.21 24.36 10.06
N ARG A 25 1.23 23.45 11.04
CA ARG A 25 0.24 22.36 11.15
C ARG A 25 -1.19 22.89 11.35
N LEU A 26 -1.36 23.94 12.16
CA LEU A 26 -2.67 24.54 12.40
C LEU A 26 -3.20 25.24 11.14
N VAL A 27 -2.35 25.97 10.41
CA VAL A 27 -2.74 26.62 9.15
C VAL A 27 -3.05 25.57 8.07
N ALA A 28 -2.29 24.48 7.98
CA ALA A 28 -2.60 23.35 7.11
C ALA A 28 -3.99 22.75 7.43
N PHE A 29 -4.34 22.60 8.71
CA PHE A 29 -5.67 22.16 9.12
C PHE A 29 -6.76 23.17 8.76
N GLN A 30 -6.50 24.48 8.84
CA GLN A 30 -7.47 25.49 8.41
C GLN A 30 -7.73 25.47 6.90
N LEU A 31 -6.69 25.24 6.10
CA LEU A 31 -6.78 25.11 4.65
C LEU A 31 -7.49 23.81 4.24
N MET A 32 -7.13 22.69 4.89
CA MET A 32 -7.61 21.35 4.57
C MET A 32 -8.18 20.65 5.82
N PRO A 33 -9.36 21.04 6.34
CA PRO A 33 -9.88 20.54 7.62
C PRO A 33 -10.08 19.02 7.67
N TYR A 34 -10.38 18.41 6.53
CA TYR A 34 -10.56 16.96 6.41
C TYR A 34 -9.26 16.16 6.59
N TYR A 35 -8.08 16.80 6.59
CA TYR A 35 -6.79 16.16 6.85
C TYR A 35 -6.41 16.06 8.33
N ALA A 36 -7.25 16.53 9.25
CA ALA A 36 -6.95 16.58 10.69
C ALA A 36 -6.31 15.31 11.24
N ALA A 37 -6.92 14.14 11.01
CA ALA A 37 -6.40 12.87 11.52
C ALA A 37 -4.97 12.58 11.05
N GLY A 38 -4.60 13.01 9.84
CA GLY A 38 -3.27 12.81 9.29
C GLY A 38 -2.26 13.84 9.77
N LEU A 39 -2.61 15.12 9.71
CA LEU A 39 -1.74 16.23 10.15
C LEU A 39 -1.29 16.09 11.61
N PHE A 40 -2.19 15.61 12.48
CA PHE A 40 -1.90 15.38 13.89
C PHE A 40 -1.30 13.99 14.20
N SER A 41 -1.20 13.11 13.21
CA SER A 41 -0.48 11.82 13.32
C SER A 41 0.96 11.91 12.84
N LEU A 42 1.30 12.89 12.00
CA LEU A 42 2.67 13.12 11.51
C LEU A 42 3.63 13.47 12.67
N GLN A 43 4.74 12.75 12.73
CA GLN A 43 5.80 12.91 13.74
C GLN A 43 6.95 13.73 13.14
N PRO A 44 7.16 14.99 13.55
CA PRO A 44 8.19 15.84 12.96
C PRO A 44 9.58 15.46 13.47
N VAL A 45 10.54 15.41 12.55
CA VAL A 45 11.96 15.16 12.78
C VAL A 45 12.72 16.25 12.04
N ALA A 46 13.65 16.95 12.70
CA ALA A 46 14.46 17.96 12.04
C ALA A 46 15.55 17.26 11.22
N ALA A 47 15.67 17.62 9.95
CA ALA A 47 16.66 17.11 9.00
C ALA A 47 17.45 18.27 8.38
N PRO A 48 18.43 18.83 9.10
CA PRO A 48 19.21 19.96 8.60
C PRO A 48 20.08 19.57 7.40
N GLY A 49 20.06 20.40 6.36
CA GLY A 49 20.74 20.17 5.10
C GLY A 49 19.96 19.29 4.12
N LEU A 50 18.67 19.01 4.37
CA LEU A 50 17.83 18.25 3.45
C LEU A 50 17.38 19.10 2.25
N GLY A 51 17.30 20.43 2.40
CA GLY A 51 16.92 21.33 1.29
C GLY A 51 15.45 21.26 0.87
N THR A 52 14.66 20.36 1.45
CA THR A 52 13.20 20.26 1.33
C THR A 52 12.62 19.55 2.55
N TRP A 53 11.34 19.23 2.55
CA TRP A 53 10.71 18.32 3.50
C TRP A 53 10.42 16.97 2.82
N ALA A 54 10.32 15.91 3.62
CA ALA A 54 10.07 14.56 3.11
C ALA A 54 9.31 13.73 4.13
N VAL A 55 8.68 12.64 3.69
CA VAL A 55 8.06 11.65 4.58
C VAL A 55 8.63 10.26 4.38
N ASP A 56 8.63 9.48 5.46
CA ASP A 56 8.83 8.05 5.37
C ASP A 56 7.53 7.25 5.52
N ARG A 57 7.64 5.95 5.28
CA ARG A 57 6.51 5.03 5.33
C ARG A 57 5.81 4.99 6.69
N TRP A 58 6.45 5.40 7.78
CA TRP A 58 5.90 5.35 9.15
C TRP A 58 5.40 6.71 9.64
N TRP A 59 5.09 7.62 8.70
CA TRP A 59 4.46 8.91 8.98
C TRP A 59 5.33 9.84 9.82
N ARG A 60 6.65 9.70 9.72
CA ARG A 60 7.58 10.71 10.19
C ARG A 60 7.81 11.70 9.06
N ILE A 61 7.74 12.99 9.38
CA ILE A 61 8.03 14.07 8.45
C ILE A 61 9.38 14.68 8.80
N TYR A 62 10.30 14.62 7.84
CA TYR A 62 11.64 15.18 7.91
C TYR A 62 11.55 16.63 7.45
N VAL A 63 11.86 17.54 8.35
CA VAL A 63 11.67 18.98 8.20
C VAL A 63 13.03 19.64 8.14
N GLU A 64 13.35 20.30 7.03
CA GLU A 64 14.48 21.21 6.93
C GLU A 64 14.22 22.46 7.80
N PRO A 65 14.96 22.66 8.91
CA PRO A 65 14.70 23.79 9.80
C PRO A 65 14.97 25.15 9.15
N ALA A 66 15.90 25.24 8.20
CA ALA A 66 16.18 26.48 7.49
C ALA A 66 14.97 26.97 6.67
N LEU A 67 14.18 26.04 6.12
CA LEU A 67 12.95 26.35 5.38
C LEU A 67 11.75 26.63 6.30
N LEU A 68 11.87 26.33 7.60
CA LEU A 68 10.82 26.56 8.60
C LEU A 68 10.99 27.89 9.35
N ILE A 69 12.21 28.21 9.81
CA ILE A 69 12.51 29.41 10.61
C ILE A 69 13.78 30.16 10.19
N GLY A 70 14.45 29.74 9.11
CA GLY A 70 15.68 30.37 8.62
C GLY A 70 15.45 31.65 7.81
N GLU A 71 16.54 32.21 7.27
CA GLU A 71 16.51 33.44 6.47
C GLU A 71 15.72 33.26 5.15
N ASP A 72 15.85 32.08 4.54
CA ASP A 72 15.13 31.67 3.33
C ASP A 72 13.88 30.82 3.65
N ALA A 73 13.29 31.00 4.84
CA ALA A 73 12.11 30.24 5.24
C ALA A 73 10.94 30.47 4.30
N TRP A 74 10.20 29.40 4.03
CA TRP A 74 8.90 29.50 3.39
C TRP A 74 7.95 30.32 4.24
N THR A 75 7.00 31.00 3.59
CA THR A 75 5.88 31.58 4.34
C THR A 75 5.11 30.47 5.05
N ILE A 76 4.42 30.82 6.14
CA ILE A 76 3.60 29.85 6.89
C ILE A 76 2.62 29.12 5.96
N ARG A 77 2.07 29.82 4.96
CA ARG A 77 1.11 29.26 4.00
C ARG A 77 1.77 28.26 3.05
N GLU A 78 2.93 28.59 2.50
CA GLU A 78 3.72 27.67 1.66
C GLU A 78 4.16 26.43 2.45
N ALA A 79 4.70 26.60 3.66
CA ALA A 79 5.08 25.49 4.53
C ALA A 79 3.87 24.61 4.91
N SER A 80 2.69 25.21 5.08
CA SER A 80 1.44 24.46 5.28
C SER A 80 1.04 23.67 4.04
N GLY A 81 1.26 24.24 2.85
CA GLY A 81 1.05 23.55 1.58
C GLY A 81 1.99 22.36 1.41
N VAL A 82 3.28 22.53 1.69
CA VAL A 82 4.27 21.44 1.68
C VAL A 82 3.91 20.36 2.70
N LEU A 83 3.45 20.72 3.90
CA LEU A 83 2.96 19.73 4.87
C LEU A 83 1.76 18.93 4.34
N CYS A 84 0.82 19.58 3.65
CA CYS A 84 -0.30 18.90 3.01
C CYS A 84 0.15 18.03 1.83
N HIS A 85 1.16 18.46 1.08
CA HIS A 85 1.78 17.73 -0.01
C HIS A 85 2.41 16.42 0.49
N GLU A 86 3.30 16.52 1.48
CA GLU A 86 3.96 15.37 2.10
C GLU A 86 2.95 14.36 2.69
N LEU A 87 1.88 14.86 3.31
CA LEU A 87 0.80 14.00 3.79
C LEU A 87 0.14 13.23 2.63
N ASN A 88 -0.04 13.85 1.46
CA ASN A 88 -0.71 13.21 0.33
C ASN A 88 0.07 12.02 -0.24
N HIS A 89 1.40 12.02 -0.22
CA HIS A 89 2.17 10.82 -0.58
C HIS A 89 1.76 9.61 0.27
N LEU A 90 1.56 9.83 1.57
CA LEU A 90 1.09 8.80 2.50
C LEU A 90 -0.37 8.43 2.24
N LEU A 91 -1.26 9.41 2.00
CA LEU A 91 -2.68 9.17 1.76
C LEU A 91 -2.92 8.36 0.47
N ARG A 92 -2.18 8.69 -0.59
CA ARG A 92 -2.28 8.08 -1.91
C ARG A 92 -1.44 6.82 -2.08
N LEU A 93 -0.74 6.38 -1.02
CA LEU A 93 0.07 5.17 -1.04
C LEU A 93 1.14 5.21 -2.14
N HIS A 94 1.78 6.37 -2.36
CA HIS A 94 2.79 6.50 -3.42
C HIS A 94 3.95 5.52 -3.24
N ALA A 95 4.36 5.27 -1.99
CA ALA A 95 5.35 4.24 -1.67
C ALA A 95 4.97 2.81 -2.10
N GLU A 96 3.68 2.43 -2.01
CA GLU A 96 3.21 1.12 -2.47
C GLU A 96 2.97 1.09 -3.97
N ARG A 97 2.41 2.17 -4.54
CA ARG A 97 2.15 2.30 -5.98
C ARG A 97 3.46 2.24 -6.77
N ALA A 98 4.51 2.91 -6.31
CA ALA A 98 5.86 2.81 -6.90
C ALA A 98 6.35 1.35 -6.99
N THR A 99 6.12 0.54 -5.95
CA THR A 99 6.54 -0.87 -5.94
C THR A 99 5.72 -1.78 -6.85
N ALA A 100 4.57 -1.30 -7.33
CA ALA A 100 3.72 -2.02 -8.29
C ALA A 100 4.11 -1.73 -9.75
N LEU A 101 4.93 -0.70 -10.01
CA LEU A 101 5.44 -0.39 -11.34
C LEU A 101 6.39 -1.49 -11.85
N PRO A 102 6.56 -1.63 -13.18
CA PRO A 102 7.63 -2.43 -13.77
C PRO A 102 8.99 -2.04 -13.20
N GLN A 103 9.77 -3.05 -12.78
CA GLN A 103 11.05 -2.84 -12.10
C GLN A 103 12.23 -3.10 -13.06
N PRO A 104 13.32 -2.32 -12.99
CA PRO A 104 13.48 -1.11 -12.17
C PRO A 104 12.66 0.05 -12.75
N TYR A 105 12.17 0.93 -11.87
CA TYR A 105 11.48 2.17 -12.26
C TYR A 105 12.40 3.37 -12.01
N SER A 106 12.12 4.49 -12.68
CA SER A 106 12.83 5.75 -12.45
C SER A 106 12.26 6.46 -11.23
N HIS A 107 13.08 6.66 -10.19
CA HIS A 107 12.69 7.42 -9.00
C HIS A 107 12.36 8.87 -9.35
N TYR A 108 13.15 9.50 -10.22
CA TYR A 108 12.93 10.87 -10.68
C TYR A 108 11.57 11.03 -11.36
N ARG A 109 11.27 10.20 -12.37
CA ARG A 109 9.97 10.26 -13.08
C ARG A 109 8.81 10.00 -12.13
N TRP A 110 8.98 9.04 -11.20
CA TRP A 110 7.96 8.76 -10.19
C TRP A 110 7.74 9.95 -9.26
N ASN A 111 8.81 10.63 -8.83
CA ASN A 111 8.68 11.84 -8.02
C ASN A 111 7.88 12.91 -8.77
N CYS A 112 8.29 13.27 -9.99
CA CYS A 112 7.59 14.28 -10.78
C CYS A 112 6.11 13.94 -11.00
N ALA A 113 5.82 12.67 -11.30
CA ALA A 113 4.45 12.21 -11.53
C ALA A 113 3.60 12.21 -10.25
N ALA A 114 4.15 11.73 -9.14
CA ALA A 114 3.50 11.74 -7.83
C ALA A 114 3.23 13.16 -7.34
N ASP A 115 4.19 14.07 -7.52
CA ASP A 115 4.08 15.46 -7.13
C ASP A 115 3.03 16.18 -7.99
N ALA A 116 2.98 15.91 -9.29
CA ALA A 116 1.97 16.46 -10.19
C ALA A 116 0.54 16.05 -9.79
N GLU A 117 0.31 14.78 -9.40
CA GLU A 117 -0.99 14.29 -8.90
C GLU A 117 -1.41 14.92 -7.57
N ILE A 118 -0.45 15.42 -6.79
CA ILE A 118 -0.74 16.05 -5.50
C ILE A 118 -0.96 17.54 -5.67
N ASN A 119 -0.07 18.20 -6.41
CA ASN A 119 -0.03 19.64 -6.53
C ASN A 119 -1.23 20.17 -7.31
N ASP A 120 -1.78 19.44 -8.27
CA ASP A 120 -3.00 19.86 -8.97
C ASP A 120 -4.19 19.99 -8.01
N ASP A 121 -4.44 18.98 -7.17
CA ASP A 121 -5.52 18.99 -6.18
C ASP A 121 -5.26 20.04 -5.08
N LEU A 122 -4.02 20.26 -4.65
CA LEU A 122 -3.70 21.31 -3.67
C LEU A 122 -3.94 22.72 -4.25
N LEU A 123 -3.53 22.96 -5.49
CA LEU A 123 -3.76 24.24 -6.17
C LEU A 123 -5.26 24.49 -6.40
N ASP A 124 -6.02 23.47 -6.79
CA ASP A 124 -7.49 23.52 -6.88
C ASP A 124 -8.17 23.87 -5.55
N ALA A 125 -7.60 23.41 -4.44
CA ALA A 125 -8.06 23.75 -3.10
C ALA A 125 -7.66 25.18 -2.65
N GLY A 126 -6.89 25.91 -3.47
CA GLY A 126 -6.36 27.23 -3.14
C GLY A 126 -5.24 27.19 -2.09
N VAL A 127 -4.55 26.05 -1.97
CA VAL A 127 -3.36 25.92 -1.12
C VAL A 127 -2.16 26.54 -1.82
N GLU A 128 -1.44 27.39 -1.12
CA GLU A 128 -0.21 28.02 -1.62
C GLU A 128 0.95 27.05 -1.51
N LEU A 129 1.76 26.96 -2.57
CA LEU A 129 2.94 26.11 -2.66
C LEU A 129 4.16 26.96 -3.05
N PRO A 130 5.39 26.56 -2.66
CA PRO A 130 6.61 27.23 -3.10
C PRO A 130 6.72 27.32 -4.63
N ALA A 131 7.50 28.28 -5.11
CA ALA A 131 7.79 28.39 -6.54
C ALA A 131 8.52 27.13 -7.06
N GLY A 132 8.21 26.73 -8.30
CA GLY A 132 8.89 25.61 -8.96
C GLY A 132 8.27 24.23 -8.71
N VAL A 133 7.11 24.14 -8.05
CA VAL A 133 6.41 22.86 -7.89
C VAL A 133 6.03 22.23 -9.22
N VAL A 134 6.15 20.90 -9.29
CA VAL A 134 5.76 20.11 -10.45
C VAL A 134 4.23 20.07 -10.55
N THR A 135 3.70 20.40 -11.72
CA THR A 135 2.25 20.33 -12.03
C THR A 135 2.05 19.52 -13.31
N PRO A 136 0.85 18.96 -13.55
CA PRO A 136 0.59 18.21 -14.78
C PRO A 136 0.92 19.01 -16.04
N LYS A 137 0.53 20.29 -16.08
CA LYS A 137 0.87 21.20 -17.18
C LYS A 137 2.36 21.41 -17.38
N ALA A 138 3.14 21.48 -16.29
CA ALA A 138 4.60 21.64 -16.38
C ALA A 138 5.30 20.43 -16.99
N ILE A 139 4.68 19.24 -16.90
CA ILE A 139 5.16 17.98 -17.47
C ILE A 139 4.39 17.56 -18.74
N GLY A 140 3.71 18.49 -19.42
CA GLY A 140 3.03 18.20 -20.69
C GLY A 140 1.73 17.40 -20.60
N CYS A 141 1.22 17.14 -19.39
CA CYS A 141 0.03 16.34 -19.14
C CYS A 141 -1.25 17.18 -18.94
N ASP A 142 -2.40 16.56 -19.20
CA ASP A 142 -3.70 17.07 -18.77
C ASP A 142 -3.83 17.03 -17.24
N GLU A 143 -4.59 17.98 -16.68
CA GLU A 143 -4.85 18.06 -15.23
C GLU A 143 -5.78 16.93 -14.74
N HIS A 144 -5.70 16.60 -13.44
CA HIS A 144 -6.56 15.64 -12.76
C HIS A 144 -6.41 14.17 -13.18
N GLY A 145 -5.29 13.80 -13.81
CA GLY A 145 -4.83 12.42 -14.01
C GLY A 145 -4.31 11.76 -12.72
N VAL A 146 -3.70 10.59 -12.86
CA VAL A 146 -3.05 9.84 -11.78
C VAL A 146 -1.55 9.74 -12.02
N ALA A 147 -0.76 9.53 -10.96
CA ALA A 147 0.70 9.45 -11.07
C ALA A 147 1.16 8.36 -12.06
N GLU A 148 0.46 7.24 -12.22
CA GLU A 148 0.88 6.21 -13.20
C GLU A 148 0.76 6.71 -14.66
N ASP A 149 -0.27 7.49 -14.98
CA ASP A 149 -0.46 8.03 -16.33
C ASP A 149 0.62 9.07 -16.64
N TYR A 150 0.89 9.96 -15.67
CA TYR A 150 1.97 10.96 -15.78
C TYR A 150 3.35 10.29 -15.86
N TYR A 151 3.57 9.22 -15.10
CA TYR A 151 4.82 8.44 -15.14
C TYR A 151 5.02 7.78 -16.51
N ALA A 152 3.95 7.22 -17.10
CA ALA A 152 3.99 6.62 -18.43
C ALA A 152 4.30 7.67 -19.50
N HIS A 153 3.64 8.83 -19.45
CA HIS A 153 3.89 9.94 -20.37
C HIS A 153 5.37 10.39 -20.34
N LEU A 154 5.92 10.61 -19.15
CA LEU A 154 7.34 10.96 -18.97
C LEU A 154 8.30 9.87 -19.46
N ALA A 155 7.85 8.62 -19.56
CA ALA A 155 8.67 7.54 -20.10
C ALA A 155 8.68 7.50 -21.63
N ASP A 156 7.58 7.90 -22.27
CA ASP A 156 7.44 7.93 -23.73
C ASP A 156 8.14 9.14 -24.37
N ASP A 157 8.09 10.32 -23.72
CA ASP A 157 8.76 11.53 -24.21
C ASP A 157 10.29 11.33 -24.33
N ASP A 158 10.90 10.67 -23.35
CA ASP A 158 12.34 10.34 -23.39
C ASP A 158 12.69 9.33 -24.51
N GLN A 159 11.73 8.50 -24.96
CA GLN A 159 11.96 7.62 -26.12
C GLN A 159 11.77 8.34 -27.45
N ALA A 160 10.94 9.37 -27.51
CA ALA A 160 10.70 10.17 -28.71
C ALA A 160 11.89 11.08 -29.06
N ASP A 161 12.63 11.58 -28.06
CA ASP A 161 13.86 12.38 -28.25
C ASP A 161 15.12 11.54 -28.55
N GLY A 162 14.96 10.22 -28.71
CA GLY A 162 16.05 9.25 -28.93
C GLY A 162 16.72 9.20 -30.32
N ASP A 163 16.42 10.11 -31.26
CA ASP A 163 17.07 10.14 -32.60
C ASP A 163 18.18 11.20 -32.76
N THR A 164 18.70 11.75 -31.66
CA THR A 164 19.95 12.54 -31.71
C THR A 164 20.87 12.27 -30.53
N SER A 165 21.52 11.10 -30.53
CA SER A 165 22.96 10.92 -30.34
C SER A 165 23.27 9.53 -29.77
N GLY A 166 24.00 8.71 -30.54
CA GLY A 166 24.49 7.42 -30.10
C GLY A 166 25.50 7.57 -28.96
N GLY A 167 25.15 6.99 -27.80
CA GLY A 167 26.02 6.78 -26.65
C GLY A 167 25.61 5.50 -25.91
N ASP A 168 26.61 4.67 -25.60
CA ASP A 168 26.60 3.38 -24.90
C ASP A 168 25.58 3.25 -23.73
N PRO A 169 24.94 2.08 -23.47
CA PRO A 169 23.90 1.92 -22.44
C PRO A 169 24.48 1.75 -21.02
N SER A 170 25.57 2.45 -20.69
CA SER A 170 26.12 2.51 -19.35
C SER A 170 26.55 3.93 -18.98
N GLY A 171 25.76 4.58 -18.12
CA GLY A 171 26.16 5.76 -17.37
C GLY A 171 25.71 7.09 -17.96
N THR A 172 24.70 7.69 -17.35
CA THR A 172 24.93 8.91 -16.55
C THR A 172 23.75 9.05 -15.59
N GLU A 173 24.06 8.85 -14.31
CA GLU A 173 23.26 9.25 -13.17
C GLU A 173 22.95 10.74 -13.34
N ALA A 174 21.73 11.07 -13.76
CA ALA A 174 21.22 12.42 -13.64
C ALA A 174 20.94 12.62 -12.15
N ASP A 175 21.87 13.31 -11.47
CA ASP A 175 21.82 13.82 -10.09
C ASP A 175 20.80 13.13 -9.17
N ASP A 176 21.20 12.00 -8.58
CA ASP A 176 20.59 11.37 -7.40
C ASP A 176 20.78 12.23 -6.12
N ASP A 177 21.22 13.49 -6.25
CA ASP A 177 21.66 14.37 -5.16
C ASP A 177 20.59 15.36 -4.67
N GLU A 178 19.42 15.45 -5.31
CA GLU A 178 18.30 16.24 -4.78
C GLU A 178 17.40 15.36 -3.92
N PRO A 179 17.29 15.60 -2.60
CA PRO A 179 16.46 14.78 -1.74
C PRO A 179 14.99 14.99 -2.12
N GLY A 180 14.38 14.03 -2.82
CA GLY A 180 12.94 14.07 -3.10
C GLY A 180 12.09 13.83 -1.84
N CYS A 181 10.78 13.61 -2.01
CA CYS A 181 9.81 13.47 -0.91
C CYS A 181 9.94 12.20 -0.03
N GLY A 182 11.05 11.48 -0.13
CA GLY A 182 11.46 10.38 0.76
C GLY A 182 10.80 9.02 0.51
N SER A 183 11.08 8.06 1.41
CA SER A 183 10.65 6.67 1.22
C SER A 183 9.13 6.46 1.30
N GLY A 184 8.40 7.40 1.92
CA GLY A 184 6.95 7.46 1.97
C GLY A 184 6.31 7.91 0.65
N ALA A 185 7.07 8.61 -0.19
CA ALA A 185 6.71 8.94 -1.57
C ALA A 185 7.05 7.82 -2.57
N GLY A 186 7.81 6.81 -2.16
CA GLY A 186 8.30 5.77 -3.06
C GLY A 186 9.64 6.10 -3.69
N LEU A 187 10.45 6.94 -3.05
CA LEU A 187 11.84 7.19 -3.42
C LEU A 187 12.81 6.43 -2.51
N ALA A 188 14.11 6.68 -2.73
CA ALA A 188 15.13 6.26 -1.77
C ALA A 188 14.92 6.94 -0.40
N PRO A 189 15.33 6.29 0.70
CA PRO A 189 15.33 6.92 2.02
C PRO A 189 16.15 8.21 2.02
N VAL A 190 15.64 9.26 2.67
CA VAL A 190 16.38 10.53 2.80
C VAL A 190 17.62 10.35 3.68
N PRO A 191 18.65 11.22 3.55
CA PRO A 191 19.81 11.18 4.44
C PRO A 191 19.42 11.24 5.92
N GLY A 192 19.78 10.21 6.67
CA GLY A 192 19.46 10.10 8.09
C GLY A 192 18.03 9.63 8.39
N GLU A 193 17.28 9.12 7.41
CA GLU A 193 15.96 8.52 7.64
C GLU A 193 16.03 7.46 8.76
N LEU A 194 15.16 7.62 9.76
CA LEU A 194 15.18 6.82 10.98
C LEU A 194 14.79 5.37 10.71
N ALA A 195 15.36 4.42 11.44
CA ALA A 195 15.00 3.01 11.29
C ALA A 195 13.54 2.76 11.72
N PRO A 196 12.86 1.71 11.21
CA PRO A 196 11.45 1.44 11.55
C PRO A 196 11.11 1.32 13.03
N ALA A 197 12.04 0.81 13.84
CA ALA A 197 11.84 0.61 15.27
C ALA A 197 12.18 1.86 16.10
N GLU A 198 12.71 2.91 15.47
CA GLU A 198 13.15 4.11 16.15
C GLU A 198 11.98 5.04 16.43
N ALA A 199 11.87 5.45 17.69
CA ALA A 199 10.77 6.24 18.19
C ALA A 199 11.11 7.74 18.15
N VAL A 200 10.13 8.56 17.77
CA VAL A 200 10.20 10.02 17.86
C VAL A 200 9.43 10.46 19.10
N ASP A 201 10.08 11.18 20.00
CA ASP A 201 9.51 11.60 21.30
C ASP A 201 8.88 10.45 22.11
N GLY A 202 9.50 9.27 22.03
CA GLY A 202 9.04 8.07 22.73
C GLY A 202 7.80 7.40 22.12
N GLN A 203 7.33 7.86 20.96
CA GLN A 203 6.27 7.23 20.18
C GLN A 203 6.85 6.46 19.01
N ALA A 204 6.36 5.23 18.79
CA ALA A 204 6.68 4.50 17.57
C ALA A 204 6.02 5.18 16.36
N GLY A 205 6.62 5.02 15.17
CA GLY A 205 6.01 5.45 13.92
C GLY A 205 4.65 4.78 13.68
N VAL A 206 3.85 5.37 12.80
CA VAL A 206 2.51 4.87 12.45
C VAL A 206 2.65 3.59 11.63
N ASP A 207 2.08 2.49 12.12
CA ASP A 207 2.07 1.21 11.41
C ASP A 207 0.99 1.16 10.31
N ASP A 208 1.11 0.20 9.39
CA ASP A 208 0.18 0.01 8.26
C ASP A 208 -1.30 -0.05 8.69
N ALA A 209 -1.59 -0.66 9.84
CA ALA A 209 -2.95 -0.82 10.33
C ALA A 209 -3.54 0.51 10.78
N THR A 210 -2.76 1.28 11.55
CA THR A 210 -3.13 2.62 12.02
C THR A 210 -3.24 3.59 10.84
N ALA A 211 -2.28 3.54 9.91
CA ALA A 211 -2.31 4.32 8.68
C ALA A 211 -3.58 4.05 7.85
N GLY A 212 -4.01 2.79 7.76
CA GLY A 212 -5.28 2.42 7.13
C GLY A 212 -6.52 3.03 7.80
N VAL A 213 -6.53 3.11 9.14
CA VAL A 213 -7.61 3.79 9.89
C VAL A 213 -7.59 5.29 9.62
N ILE A 214 -6.42 5.93 9.65
CA ILE A 214 -6.28 7.37 9.38
C ILE A 214 -6.76 7.72 7.97
N ARG A 215 -6.31 6.97 6.95
CA ARG A 215 -6.77 7.16 5.56
C ARG A 215 -8.28 7.05 5.43
N ARG A 216 -8.89 6.07 6.10
CA ARG A 216 -10.35 5.90 6.10
C ARG A 216 -11.06 7.07 6.79
N GLN A 217 -10.57 7.53 7.94
CA GLN A 217 -11.15 8.69 8.64
C GLN A 217 -11.10 9.94 7.78
N ILE A 218 -9.96 10.19 7.12
CA ILE A 218 -9.81 11.32 6.20
C ILE A 218 -10.76 11.16 5.00
N ALA A 219 -10.86 9.97 4.41
CA ALA A 219 -11.78 9.74 3.31
C ALA A 219 -13.26 9.98 3.72
N GLU A 220 -13.66 9.57 4.93
CA GLU A 220 -15.00 9.88 5.47
C GLU A 220 -15.21 11.38 5.64
N ALA A 221 -14.20 12.11 6.15
CA ALA A 221 -14.23 13.57 6.30
C ALA A 221 -14.26 14.31 4.95
N VAL A 222 -13.52 13.84 3.94
CA VAL A 222 -13.55 14.37 2.57
C VAL A 222 -14.95 14.23 1.97
N ARG A 223 -15.56 13.04 2.11
CA ARG A 223 -16.94 12.78 1.64
C ARG A 223 -17.95 13.70 2.32
N GLU A 224 -17.82 13.93 3.62
CA GLU A 224 -18.69 14.84 4.38
C GLU A 224 -18.51 16.30 3.92
N ALA A 225 -17.26 16.75 3.77
CA ALA A 225 -16.93 18.09 3.29
C ALA A 225 -17.54 18.35 1.90
N ALA A 226 -17.36 17.42 0.95
CA ALA A 226 -17.91 17.51 -0.40
C ALA A 226 -19.45 17.59 -0.42
N GLY A 227 -20.14 16.89 0.50
CA GLY A 227 -21.61 16.93 0.60
C GLY A 227 -22.18 18.18 1.29
N SER A 228 -21.36 18.91 2.06
CA SER A 228 -21.81 20.04 2.88
C SER A 228 -21.89 21.39 2.14
N GLY A 229 -21.37 21.46 0.90
CA GLY A 229 -21.35 22.67 0.08
C GLY A 229 -20.46 23.81 0.60
N ARG A 230 -19.70 23.59 1.69
CA ARG A 230 -18.74 24.56 2.25
C ARG A 230 -17.32 24.15 1.86
N GLY A 231 -16.72 24.92 0.96
CA GLY A 231 -15.40 24.64 0.38
C GLY A 231 -15.50 23.68 -0.80
N THR A 232 -14.77 23.97 -1.87
CA THR A 232 -14.61 23.07 -3.01
C THR A 232 -13.56 22.03 -2.64
N VAL A 233 -13.99 20.80 -2.38
CA VAL A 233 -13.05 19.66 -2.30
C VAL A 233 -12.59 19.36 -3.73
N PRO A 234 -11.28 19.31 -4.01
CA PRO A 234 -10.74 18.95 -5.31
C PRO A 234 -11.28 17.62 -5.84
N ALA A 235 -11.43 17.52 -7.16
CA ALA A 235 -12.04 16.35 -7.79
C ALA A 235 -11.20 15.09 -7.60
N GLY A 236 -9.87 15.19 -7.64
CA GLY A 236 -8.98 14.04 -7.41
C GLY A 236 -9.09 13.51 -5.99
N LEU A 237 -9.16 14.39 -4.99
CA LEU A 237 -9.40 14.01 -3.59
C LEU A 237 -10.77 13.35 -3.37
N GLN A 238 -11.81 13.81 -4.05
CA GLN A 238 -13.12 13.14 -4.01
C GLN A 238 -13.04 11.73 -4.61
N ARG A 239 -12.34 11.54 -5.74
CA ARG A 239 -12.12 10.22 -6.34
C ARG A 239 -11.31 9.32 -5.43
N TRP A 240 -10.23 9.81 -4.85
CA TRP A 240 -9.41 9.08 -3.88
C TRP A 240 -10.25 8.63 -2.67
N ALA A 241 -11.02 9.54 -2.07
CA ALA A 241 -11.85 9.22 -0.92
C ALA A 241 -12.93 8.18 -1.28
N GLN A 242 -13.57 8.33 -2.44
CA GLN A 242 -14.50 7.34 -2.94
C GLN A 242 -13.80 5.98 -3.15
N GLY A 243 -12.58 5.94 -3.67
CA GLY A 243 -11.78 4.71 -3.81
C GLY A 243 -11.52 4.03 -2.47
N VAL A 244 -11.09 4.78 -1.45
CA VAL A 244 -10.84 4.28 -0.08
C VAL A 244 -12.11 3.76 0.59
N LEU A 245 -13.24 4.44 0.39
CA LEU A 245 -14.52 4.10 1.01
C LEU A 245 -15.33 3.06 0.25
N THR A 246 -15.03 2.88 -1.05
CA THR A 246 -15.62 1.82 -1.85
C THR A 246 -15.28 0.52 -1.16
N PRO A 247 -16.30 -0.25 -0.71
CA PRO A 247 -16.04 -1.56 -0.15
C PRO A 247 -15.21 -2.34 -1.18
N PRO A 248 -14.14 -3.05 -0.78
CA PRO A 248 -13.48 -3.95 -1.71
C PRO A 248 -14.56 -4.80 -2.36
N LYS A 249 -14.54 -4.92 -3.70
CA LYS A 249 -15.60 -5.58 -4.51
C LYS A 249 -15.98 -6.94 -3.92
N ILE A 250 -15.04 -7.54 -3.19
CA ILE A 250 -15.24 -8.69 -2.34
C ILE A 250 -15.16 -8.27 -0.86
N PRO A 251 -16.25 -8.37 -0.07
CA PRO A 251 -16.26 -8.04 1.37
C PRO A 251 -15.58 -9.15 2.19
N TRP A 252 -14.27 -9.28 2.01
CA TRP A 252 -13.44 -10.29 2.64
C TRP A 252 -13.45 -10.21 4.16
N ASN A 253 -13.59 -9.03 4.75
CA ASN A 253 -13.79 -8.88 6.19
C ASN A 253 -15.03 -9.63 6.71
N ARG A 254 -16.13 -9.66 5.95
CA ARG A 254 -17.36 -10.40 6.26
C ARG A 254 -17.22 -11.89 5.94
N LYS A 255 -16.61 -12.22 4.79
CA LYS A 255 -16.36 -13.60 4.35
C LYS A 255 -15.34 -14.31 5.25
N LEU A 256 -14.24 -13.66 5.61
CA LEU A 256 -13.23 -14.14 6.54
C LEU A 256 -13.68 -14.12 7.99
N ARG A 257 -14.51 -13.16 8.46
CA ARG A 257 -15.13 -13.25 9.81
C ARG A 257 -16.02 -14.49 9.94
N ALA A 258 -16.76 -14.85 8.89
CA ALA A 258 -17.55 -16.08 8.89
C ALA A 258 -16.66 -17.34 8.98
N VAL A 259 -15.47 -17.29 8.38
CA VAL A 259 -14.46 -18.37 8.41
C VAL A 259 -13.68 -18.43 9.74
N THR A 260 -13.30 -17.28 10.32
CA THR A 260 -12.57 -17.19 11.59
C THR A 260 -13.45 -17.46 12.81
N ARG A 261 -14.76 -17.13 12.77
CA ARG A 261 -15.68 -17.38 13.91
C ARG A 261 -15.86 -18.86 14.27
N ARG A 262 -15.59 -19.79 13.36
CA ARG A 262 -15.89 -21.23 13.55
C ARG A 262 -14.68 -22.17 13.44
N GLY A 263 -13.49 -21.67 13.12
CA GLY A 263 -12.35 -22.53 12.73
C GLY A 263 -10.99 -22.23 13.38
N CYS A 264 -10.88 -21.29 14.32
CA CYS A 264 -9.57 -20.94 14.88
C CYS A 264 -9.15 -21.89 16.01
N VAL A 265 -8.10 -22.67 15.75
CA VAL A 265 -7.25 -23.21 16.81
C VAL A 265 -6.48 -22.02 17.42
N GLU A 266 -6.74 -21.73 18.68
CA GLU A 266 -6.05 -20.67 19.43
C GLU A 266 -4.55 -20.99 19.61
N ALA A 267 -3.68 -20.15 19.09
CA ALA A 267 -2.24 -20.27 19.31
C ALA A 267 -1.70 -19.02 20.03
N ALA A 268 -0.57 -19.15 20.73
CA ALA A 268 0.03 -18.03 21.46
C ALA A 268 0.30 -16.82 20.53
N GLY A 269 -0.13 -15.62 20.93
CA GLY A 269 -0.09 -14.38 20.13
C GLY A 269 -0.94 -13.23 20.68
N ARG A 270 -0.54 -11.98 20.41
CA ARG A 270 -0.92 -10.75 21.13
C ARG A 270 -2.27 -10.11 20.77
N VAL A 271 -3.42 -10.81 20.86
CA VAL A 271 -4.73 -10.13 20.66
C VAL A 271 -5.80 -10.43 21.69
N GLN A 272 -5.69 -11.53 22.45
CA GLN A 272 -6.67 -11.85 23.48
C GLN A 272 -6.01 -12.47 24.71
N PHE A 273 -6.36 -11.95 25.88
CA PHE A 273 -6.03 -12.58 27.15
C PHE A 273 -6.90 -13.83 27.35
N THR A 274 -6.27 -14.98 27.58
CA THR A 274 -6.98 -16.22 27.93
C THR A 274 -6.37 -16.86 29.18
N TYR A 275 -7.25 -17.36 30.05
CA TYR A 275 -6.91 -18.08 31.28
C TYR A 275 -7.03 -19.60 31.12
N THR A 276 -7.51 -20.08 29.97
CA THR A 276 -7.73 -21.52 29.69
C THR A 276 -6.43 -22.33 29.74
N ARG A 277 -5.30 -21.68 29.45
CA ARG A 277 -3.96 -22.23 29.66
C ARG A 277 -3.03 -21.12 30.19
N PRO A 278 -2.88 -20.98 31.52
CA PRO A 278 -2.10 -19.90 32.11
C PRO A 278 -0.65 -19.89 31.64
N SER A 279 -0.02 -18.71 31.68
CA SER A 279 1.40 -18.55 31.33
C SER A 279 2.29 -19.50 32.16
N ARG A 280 3.38 -20.04 31.60
CA ARG A 280 4.35 -20.81 32.41
C ARG A 280 5.22 -19.92 33.30
N ARG A 281 5.25 -18.61 33.02
CA ARG A 281 5.85 -17.59 33.89
C ARG A 281 4.78 -17.20 34.91
N GLN A 282 4.72 -17.92 36.03
CA GLN A 282 3.80 -17.64 37.12
C GLN A 282 4.54 -16.90 38.24
N SER A 283 3.84 -16.00 38.92
CA SER A 283 4.29 -15.40 40.18
C SER A 283 3.43 -15.93 41.32
N PRO A 284 3.97 -16.16 42.53
CA PRO A 284 3.18 -16.69 43.65
C PRO A 284 1.94 -15.83 43.94
N GLY A 285 0.77 -16.45 43.97
CA GLY A 285 -0.51 -15.77 44.26
C GLY A 285 -1.19 -15.07 43.06
N LEU A 286 -0.59 -15.08 41.87
CA LEU A 286 -1.16 -14.41 40.68
C LEU A 286 -1.20 -15.34 39.46
N ILE A 287 -2.42 -15.71 39.03
CA ILE A 287 -2.62 -16.46 37.78
C ILE A 287 -2.48 -15.49 36.60
N LEU A 288 -1.34 -15.54 35.91
CA LEU A 288 -1.10 -14.68 34.76
C LEU A 288 -1.78 -15.24 33.49
N PRO A 289 -2.57 -14.41 32.76
CA PRO A 289 -3.18 -14.82 31.49
C PRO A 289 -2.09 -15.12 30.46
N SER A 290 -2.42 -15.98 29.48
CA SER A 290 -1.60 -16.12 28.27
C SER A 290 -2.22 -15.31 27.14
N MET A 291 -1.37 -14.69 26.32
CA MET A 291 -1.82 -14.02 25.10
C MET A 291 -2.00 -15.06 24.00
N ARG A 292 -3.22 -15.18 23.48
CA ARG A 292 -3.52 -16.01 22.29
C ARG A 292 -4.18 -15.20 21.19
N GLY A 293 -3.94 -15.63 19.96
CA GLY A 293 -4.51 -15.03 18.76
C GLY A 293 -4.88 -16.08 17.71
N PRO A 294 -5.81 -15.74 16.79
CA PRO A 294 -6.19 -16.62 15.71
C PRO A 294 -5.01 -16.81 14.75
N LYS A 295 -4.46 -18.02 14.66
CA LYS A 295 -3.48 -18.36 13.62
C LYS A 295 -4.20 -18.96 12.43
N VAL A 296 -4.48 -18.13 11.42
CA VAL A 296 -5.02 -18.59 10.13
C VAL A 296 -3.85 -18.96 9.21
N ARG A 297 -3.99 -20.10 8.54
CA ARG A 297 -3.08 -20.62 7.51
C ARG A 297 -3.89 -20.72 6.23
N VAL A 298 -3.35 -20.22 5.14
CA VAL A 298 -4.04 -20.11 3.86
C VAL A 298 -3.25 -20.85 2.80
N ALA A 299 -3.94 -21.66 2.01
CA ALA A 299 -3.43 -22.17 0.75
C ALA A 299 -4.13 -21.41 -0.39
N VAL A 300 -3.38 -21.00 -1.41
CA VAL A 300 -3.91 -20.41 -2.64
C VAL A 300 -3.59 -21.36 -3.78
N VAL A 301 -4.60 -21.72 -4.57
CA VAL A 301 -4.50 -22.59 -5.74
C VAL A 301 -4.78 -21.74 -6.97
N PHE A 302 -3.81 -21.67 -7.86
CA PHE A 302 -3.92 -20.98 -9.15
C PHE A 302 -4.29 -21.98 -10.24
N ASP A 303 -5.29 -21.62 -11.03
CA ASP A 303 -5.59 -22.26 -12.31
C ASP A 303 -4.58 -21.80 -13.35
N THR A 304 -3.85 -22.74 -13.95
CA THR A 304 -2.89 -22.45 -15.03
C THR A 304 -3.35 -23.04 -16.37
N SER A 305 -4.67 -23.20 -16.55
CA SER A 305 -5.29 -23.55 -17.84
C SER A 305 -4.94 -22.56 -18.94
N ALA A 306 -5.12 -23.01 -20.19
CA ALA A 306 -4.95 -22.17 -21.37
C ALA A 306 -5.90 -20.97 -21.46
N SER A 307 -7.02 -20.96 -20.71
CA SER A 307 -7.97 -19.85 -20.66
C SER A 307 -7.57 -18.75 -19.66
N MET A 308 -6.57 -19.00 -18.81
CA MET A 308 -6.08 -18.04 -17.83
C MET A 308 -4.81 -17.33 -18.34
N THR A 309 -4.79 -16.00 -18.31
CA THR A 309 -3.58 -15.22 -18.60
C THR A 309 -2.76 -14.94 -17.33
N ARG A 310 -1.52 -14.45 -17.50
CA ARG A 310 -0.69 -14.05 -16.35
C ARG A 310 -1.33 -12.84 -15.64
N GLU A 311 -1.91 -11.94 -16.41
CA GLU A 311 -2.61 -10.75 -15.97
C GLU A 311 -3.86 -11.12 -15.14
N ASP A 312 -4.61 -12.16 -15.53
CA ASP A 312 -5.75 -12.67 -14.77
C ASP A 312 -5.34 -13.24 -13.40
N LEU A 313 -4.23 -13.99 -13.35
CA LEU A 313 -3.69 -14.52 -12.10
C LEU A 313 -3.19 -13.42 -11.17
N LEU A 314 -2.55 -12.39 -11.74
CA LEU A 314 -2.10 -11.22 -11.01
C LEU A 314 -3.27 -10.38 -10.50
N ALA A 315 -4.32 -10.17 -11.31
CA ALA A 315 -5.55 -9.49 -10.91
C ALA A 315 -6.22 -10.22 -9.74
N GLY A 316 -6.40 -11.54 -9.86
CA GLY A 316 -6.95 -12.37 -8.79
C GLY A 316 -6.10 -12.34 -7.51
N MET A 317 -4.77 -12.39 -7.62
CA MET A 317 -3.88 -12.29 -6.46
C MET A 317 -3.90 -10.89 -5.83
N SER A 318 -3.89 -9.82 -6.61
CA SER A 318 -3.86 -8.44 -6.11
C SER A 318 -5.04 -8.17 -5.17
N GLU A 319 -6.23 -8.63 -5.57
CA GLU A 319 -7.46 -8.57 -4.77
C GLU A 319 -7.35 -9.31 -3.43
N ILE A 320 -6.65 -10.44 -3.40
CA ILE A 320 -6.48 -11.26 -2.18
C ILE A 320 -5.30 -10.75 -1.33
N ARG A 321 -4.27 -10.17 -1.95
CA ARG A 321 -3.03 -9.74 -1.30
C ARG A 321 -3.27 -8.65 -0.27
N GLY A 322 -4.09 -7.63 -0.60
CA GLY A 322 -4.47 -6.59 0.36
C GLY A 322 -5.14 -7.15 1.61
N VAL A 323 -5.94 -8.20 1.43
CA VAL A 323 -6.67 -8.88 2.50
C VAL A 323 -5.74 -9.74 3.35
N LEU A 324 -4.89 -10.55 2.73
CA LEU A 324 -3.91 -11.38 3.45
C LEU A 324 -2.96 -10.49 4.27
N LYS A 325 -2.52 -9.35 3.69
CA LYS A 325 -1.73 -8.34 4.40
C LYS A 325 -2.49 -7.76 5.60
N SER A 326 -3.74 -7.32 5.42
CA SER A 326 -4.57 -6.78 6.50
C SER A 326 -4.89 -7.79 7.62
N ALA A 327 -4.99 -9.08 7.28
CA ALA A 327 -5.18 -10.17 8.24
C ALA A 327 -3.86 -10.59 8.92
N GLY A 328 -2.75 -9.91 8.60
CA GLY A 328 -1.42 -10.21 9.08
C GLY A 328 -0.97 -11.62 8.70
N ILE A 329 -1.40 -12.15 7.55
CA ILE A 329 -1.06 -13.49 7.04
C ILE A 329 0.10 -13.33 6.04
N SER A 330 1.27 -13.84 6.41
CA SER A 330 2.48 -13.77 5.60
C SER A 330 3.43 -14.92 5.92
N GLY A 331 4.44 -15.11 5.07
CA GLY A 331 5.52 -16.07 5.28
C GLY A 331 5.05 -17.53 5.28
N ASP A 332 5.44 -18.27 6.31
CA ASP A 332 5.16 -19.71 6.48
C ASP A 332 3.65 -20.08 6.59
N ARG A 333 2.78 -19.07 6.71
CA ARG A 333 1.32 -19.24 6.81
C ARG A 333 0.60 -19.15 5.47
N LEU A 334 1.28 -18.77 4.41
CA LEU A 334 0.75 -18.73 3.04
C LEU A 334 1.44 -19.81 2.21
N THR A 335 0.68 -20.68 1.58
CA THR A 335 1.20 -21.65 0.61
C THR A 335 0.54 -21.41 -0.73
N LEU A 336 1.34 -21.31 -1.78
CA LEU A 336 0.87 -21.13 -3.15
C LEU A 336 1.02 -22.45 -3.89
N LEU A 337 -0.01 -22.85 -4.63
CA LEU A 337 -0.08 -24.05 -5.45
C LEU A 337 -0.55 -23.66 -6.86
N THR A 338 0.01 -24.29 -7.89
CA THR A 338 -0.54 -24.22 -9.26
C THR A 338 -1.27 -25.50 -9.60
N CYS A 339 -2.25 -25.45 -10.49
CA CYS A 339 -3.02 -26.60 -10.92
C CYS A 339 -3.35 -26.47 -12.42
N ASP A 340 -2.86 -27.44 -13.20
CA ASP A 340 -3.18 -27.63 -14.62
C ASP A 340 -3.24 -29.14 -14.90
N ALA A 341 -4.12 -29.56 -15.81
CA ALA A 341 -4.26 -30.98 -16.14
C ALA A 341 -3.08 -31.57 -16.91
N ALA A 342 -2.24 -30.76 -17.58
CA ALA A 342 -1.09 -31.29 -18.34
C ALA A 342 0.00 -31.88 -17.43
N THR A 343 0.14 -31.39 -16.20
CA THR A 343 1.16 -31.85 -15.24
C THR A 343 0.62 -32.86 -14.22
N GLY A 344 -0.70 -32.92 -14.02
CA GLY A 344 -1.37 -33.84 -13.11
C GLY A 344 -0.96 -33.71 -11.62
N THR A 345 -0.14 -32.73 -11.26
CA THR A 345 0.45 -32.58 -9.92
C THR A 345 0.60 -31.10 -9.52
N PRO A 346 -0.01 -30.67 -8.40
CA PRO A 346 0.12 -29.29 -7.97
C PRO A 346 1.55 -28.93 -7.52
N GLN A 347 2.08 -27.82 -8.03
CA GLN A 347 3.44 -27.37 -7.70
C GLN A 347 3.41 -26.27 -6.65
N ARG A 348 4.29 -26.38 -5.64
CA ARG A 348 4.43 -25.35 -4.62
C ARG A 348 5.38 -24.25 -5.09
N ILE A 349 4.89 -23.03 -5.13
CA ILE A 349 5.67 -21.84 -5.49
C ILE A 349 5.84 -20.91 -4.28
N ARG A 350 6.83 -20.02 -4.35
CA ARG A 350 7.10 -19.01 -3.32
C ARG A 350 6.53 -17.64 -3.69
N ARG A 351 6.51 -17.33 -4.98
CA ARG A 351 6.03 -16.05 -5.52
C ARG A 351 5.10 -16.31 -6.69
N VAL A 352 4.18 -15.38 -6.96
CA VAL A 352 3.23 -15.48 -8.07
C VAL A 352 3.94 -15.27 -9.40
N GLU A 353 4.99 -14.45 -9.39
CA GLU A 353 5.84 -14.21 -10.56
C GLU A 353 6.54 -15.48 -11.08
N ASP A 354 6.75 -16.48 -10.20
CA ASP A 354 7.38 -17.78 -10.51
C ASP A 354 6.40 -18.76 -11.19
N ILE A 355 5.14 -18.38 -11.39
CA ILE A 355 4.15 -19.24 -12.07
C ILE A 355 4.57 -19.41 -13.53
N VAL A 356 4.82 -20.67 -13.90
CA VAL A 356 5.01 -21.04 -15.31
C VAL A 356 3.65 -21.45 -15.86
N LEU A 357 3.16 -20.69 -16.84
CA LEU A 357 1.98 -21.06 -17.62
C LEU A 357 2.36 -22.18 -18.62
N THR A 358 2.46 -23.42 -18.13
CA THR A 358 2.60 -24.59 -19.00
C THR A 358 1.22 -24.95 -19.55
N GLY A 359 0.76 -24.24 -20.58
CA GLY A 359 -0.59 -24.42 -21.14
C GLY A 359 -0.73 -25.56 -22.16
N GLY A 360 -1.97 -26.05 -22.31
CA GLY A 360 -2.40 -26.93 -23.42
C GLY A 360 -3.54 -27.92 -23.11
N GLY A 361 -3.89 -28.12 -21.84
CA GLY A 361 -4.98 -29.01 -21.39
C GLY A 361 -6.12 -28.29 -20.67
N GLY A 362 -7.18 -29.03 -20.32
CA GLY A 362 -8.23 -28.53 -19.41
C GLY A 362 -7.76 -28.38 -17.97
N THR A 363 -8.65 -28.01 -17.04
CA THR A 363 -8.34 -27.90 -15.61
C THR A 363 -9.26 -28.78 -14.79
N ASP A 364 -8.73 -29.40 -13.72
CA ASP A 364 -9.52 -30.04 -12.67
C ASP A 364 -9.12 -29.53 -11.27
N MET A 365 -9.89 -28.55 -10.78
CA MET A 365 -9.71 -27.98 -9.44
C MET A 365 -9.91 -28.98 -8.30
N CYS A 366 -10.51 -30.15 -8.54
CA CYS A 366 -10.55 -31.21 -7.53
C CYS A 366 -9.13 -31.64 -7.13
N VAL A 367 -8.20 -31.68 -8.09
CA VAL A 367 -6.80 -32.08 -7.87
C VAL A 367 -6.07 -31.02 -7.04
N GLY A 368 -6.17 -29.75 -7.42
CA GLY A 368 -5.56 -28.63 -6.70
C GLY A 368 -6.06 -28.50 -5.27
N ILE A 369 -7.38 -28.62 -5.07
CA ILE A 369 -8.00 -28.57 -3.74
C ILE A 369 -7.60 -29.78 -2.89
N ALA A 370 -7.57 -30.98 -3.47
CA ALA A 370 -7.12 -32.18 -2.76
C ALA A 370 -5.64 -32.06 -2.31
N ALA A 371 -4.76 -31.53 -3.15
CA ALA A 371 -3.38 -31.27 -2.78
C ALA A 371 -3.28 -30.28 -1.61
N ALA A 372 -4.06 -29.20 -1.63
CA ALA A 372 -4.13 -28.26 -0.51
C ALA A 372 -4.54 -28.95 0.81
N ASP A 373 -5.48 -29.89 0.77
CA ASP A 373 -5.93 -30.66 1.95
C ASP A 373 -4.85 -31.62 2.51
N THR A 374 -3.92 -32.06 1.66
CA THR A 374 -2.79 -32.91 2.08
C THR A 374 -1.65 -32.16 2.76
N LEU A 375 -1.60 -30.82 2.64
CA LEU A 375 -0.53 -29.99 3.20
C LEU A 375 -0.34 -30.23 4.71
N ARG A 376 0.91 -30.10 5.14
CA ARG A 376 1.34 -30.21 6.54
C ARG A 376 2.22 -29.00 6.88
N PRO A 377 1.79 -28.11 7.79
CA PRO A 377 0.52 -28.11 8.52
C PRO A 377 -0.70 -27.83 7.61
N PRO A 378 -1.90 -28.35 7.92
CA PRO A 378 -3.07 -28.19 7.06
C PRO A 378 -3.55 -26.74 7.03
N PRO A 379 -3.99 -26.22 5.86
CA PRO A 379 -4.59 -24.90 5.77
C PRO A 379 -5.94 -24.87 6.50
N HIS A 380 -6.33 -23.69 6.96
CA HIS A 380 -7.69 -23.44 7.46
C HIS A 380 -8.60 -22.94 6.34
N VAL A 381 -8.03 -22.25 5.36
CA VAL A 381 -8.69 -21.68 4.20
C VAL A 381 -7.92 -22.07 2.95
N THR A 382 -8.62 -22.57 1.94
CA THR A 382 -8.09 -22.77 0.59
C THR A 382 -8.80 -21.78 -0.32
N ILE A 383 -8.04 -20.92 -0.98
CA ILE A 383 -8.53 -19.95 -1.95
C ILE A 383 -8.15 -20.46 -3.34
N VAL A 384 -9.11 -20.55 -4.25
CA VAL A 384 -8.91 -20.95 -5.64
C VAL A 384 -9.08 -19.72 -6.52
N ILE A 385 -8.17 -19.50 -7.46
CA ILE A 385 -8.25 -18.46 -8.50
C ILE A 385 -8.38 -19.17 -9.85
N SER A 386 -9.48 -18.97 -10.56
CA SER A 386 -9.82 -19.67 -11.81
C SER A 386 -10.85 -18.85 -12.61
N ASP A 387 -11.01 -19.09 -13.90
CA ASP A 387 -12.15 -18.60 -14.69
C ASP A 387 -13.45 -19.38 -14.40
N GLY A 388 -13.35 -20.46 -13.63
CA GLY A 388 -14.45 -21.30 -13.17
C GLY A 388 -14.93 -22.37 -14.15
N ASP A 389 -14.29 -22.54 -15.31
CA ASP A 389 -14.62 -23.59 -16.28
C ASP A 389 -13.88 -24.91 -16.01
N THR A 390 -14.12 -25.45 -14.82
CA THR A 390 -13.44 -26.65 -14.29
C THR A 390 -14.42 -27.51 -13.52
N PRO A 391 -14.22 -28.85 -13.47
CA PRO A 391 -14.83 -29.68 -12.45
C PRO A 391 -14.52 -29.15 -11.05
N TRP A 392 -15.53 -29.21 -10.17
CA TRP A 392 -15.42 -28.82 -8.78
C TRP A 392 -15.70 -30.02 -7.87
N PRO A 393 -15.11 -30.07 -6.66
CA PRO A 393 -15.30 -31.21 -5.78
C PRO A 393 -16.77 -31.34 -5.35
N ALA A 394 -17.31 -32.57 -5.42
CA ALA A 394 -18.69 -32.85 -5.01
C ALA A 394 -18.91 -32.75 -3.49
N ARG A 395 -17.84 -32.82 -2.69
CA ARG A 395 -17.86 -32.75 -1.23
C ARG A 395 -16.97 -31.63 -0.73
N ALA A 396 -17.37 -31.01 0.37
CA ALA A 396 -16.60 -29.95 0.99
C ALA A 396 -15.21 -30.47 1.42
N PRO A 397 -14.12 -29.77 1.06
CA PRO A 397 -12.78 -30.09 1.53
C PRO A 397 -12.63 -29.82 3.04
N ARG A 398 -11.52 -30.26 3.62
CA ARG A 398 -11.23 -30.06 5.04
C ARG A 398 -11.06 -28.57 5.37
N ALA A 399 -10.35 -27.85 4.52
CA ALA A 399 -10.24 -26.40 4.62
C ALA A 399 -11.52 -25.71 4.12
N LYS A 400 -11.78 -24.49 4.60
CA LYS A 400 -12.86 -23.67 4.01
C LYS A 400 -12.45 -23.25 2.60
N LEU A 401 -13.29 -23.60 1.63
CA LEU A 401 -13.05 -23.28 0.23
C LEU A 401 -13.59 -21.88 -0.09
N VAL A 402 -12.75 -21.07 -0.72
CA VAL A 402 -13.12 -19.80 -1.33
C VAL A 402 -12.76 -19.84 -2.81
N CYS A 403 -13.72 -19.54 -3.68
CA CYS A 403 -13.52 -19.48 -5.12
C CYS A 403 -13.50 -18.01 -5.55
N VAL A 404 -12.41 -17.60 -6.21
CA VAL A 404 -12.23 -16.30 -6.83
C VAL A 404 -12.27 -16.53 -8.34
N ILE A 405 -13.37 -16.11 -8.95
CA ILE A 405 -13.68 -16.33 -10.35
C ILE A 405 -13.28 -15.10 -11.15
N VAL A 406 -12.34 -15.25 -12.08
CA VAL A 406 -11.77 -14.15 -12.87
C VAL A 406 -12.44 -14.10 -14.25
N GLY A 407 -12.88 -12.92 -14.68
CA GLY A 407 -13.33 -12.68 -16.07
C GLY A 407 -14.66 -13.32 -16.49
N ASN A 408 -15.19 -14.29 -15.74
CA ASN A 408 -16.40 -15.04 -16.10
C ASN A 408 -17.43 -15.04 -14.95
N ASP A 409 -18.20 -13.96 -14.83
CA ASP A 409 -19.23 -13.82 -13.79
C ASP A 409 -20.28 -14.95 -13.82
N GLN A 410 -20.58 -15.51 -15.00
CA GLN A 410 -21.52 -16.62 -15.12
C GLN A 410 -20.97 -17.92 -14.49
N ALA A 411 -19.65 -18.13 -14.53
CA ALA A 411 -19.01 -19.29 -13.92
C ALA A 411 -19.08 -19.29 -12.39
N ALA A 412 -19.29 -18.13 -11.76
CA ALA A 412 -19.53 -18.05 -10.31
C ALA A 412 -20.72 -18.91 -9.86
N SER A 413 -21.76 -19.03 -10.70
CA SER A 413 -22.94 -19.86 -10.41
C SER A 413 -22.64 -21.37 -10.41
N ARG A 414 -21.54 -21.80 -11.04
CA ARG A 414 -21.11 -23.20 -11.16
C ARG A 414 -20.22 -23.67 -10.00
N THR A 415 -19.80 -22.75 -9.14
CA THR A 415 -19.03 -23.08 -7.94
C THR A 415 -19.86 -23.86 -6.91
N PRO A 416 -19.26 -24.73 -6.08
CA PRO A 416 -20.02 -25.52 -5.12
C PRO A 416 -20.73 -24.65 -4.07
N GLN A 417 -21.96 -25.02 -3.70
CA GLN A 417 -22.75 -24.28 -2.71
C GLN A 417 -22.08 -24.15 -1.33
N PHE A 418 -21.16 -25.06 -0.99
CA PHE A 418 -20.41 -25.02 0.26
C PHE A 418 -19.20 -24.07 0.22
N ALA A 419 -18.83 -23.57 -0.97
CA ALA A 419 -17.75 -22.62 -1.16
C ALA A 419 -18.27 -21.19 -0.99
N LEU A 420 -17.36 -20.29 -0.58
CA LEU A 420 -17.62 -18.86 -0.68
C LEU A 420 -17.13 -18.38 -2.04
N THR A 421 -17.98 -17.77 -2.84
CA THR A 421 -17.61 -17.35 -4.20
C THR A 421 -17.51 -15.84 -4.31
N ALA A 422 -16.54 -15.38 -5.08
CA ALA A 422 -16.26 -13.98 -5.38
C ALA A 422 -15.87 -13.86 -6.85
N THR A 423 -16.20 -12.74 -7.49
CA THR A 423 -15.81 -12.47 -8.88
C THR A 423 -14.83 -11.31 -8.95
N VAL A 424 -13.91 -11.37 -9.91
CA VAL A 424 -12.88 -10.37 -10.20
C VAL A 424 -12.90 -10.13 -11.72
N PRO A 425 -12.84 -8.87 -12.19
CA PRO A 425 -12.70 -8.58 -13.62
C PRO A 425 -11.44 -9.24 -14.19
N SER A 426 -11.46 -9.61 -15.47
CA SER A 426 -10.25 -10.08 -16.15
C SER A 426 -9.21 -8.96 -16.21
N GLY A 427 -7.94 -9.33 -16.06
CA GLY A 427 -6.80 -8.42 -16.24
C GLY A 427 -6.49 -8.16 -17.72
N ALA A 428 -7.04 -8.96 -18.64
CA ALA A 428 -6.84 -8.82 -20.09
C ALA A 428 -7.75 -7.77 -20.76
N GLY A 429 -8.64 -7.12 -20.00
CA GLY A 429 -9.60 -6.13 -20.50
C GLY A 429 -9.44 -4.73 -19.90
N ALA A 430 -8.32 -4.46 -19.21
CA ALA A 430 -7.94 -3.12 -18.76
C ALA A 430 -6.95 -2.52 -19.77
N GLU A 431 -7.49 -2.06 -20.91
CA GLU A 431 -6.82 -1.06 -21.76
C GLU A 431 -7.29 0.33 -21.36
#